data_AF-W9NUE5-F1
#
_entry.id   AF-W9NUE5-F1
#
_cell.length_a   1.000
_cell.length_b   1.000
_cell.length_c   1.000
_cell.angle_alpha   90.00
_cell.angle_beta   90.00
_cell.angle_gamma   90.00
#
_symmetry.space_group_name_H-M   'P 1'
#
loop_
_entity.id
_entity.type
_entity.pdbx_description
1 polymer ?
#
loop_
_entity_poly.entity_id
_entity_poly.type
_entity_poly.pdbx_seq_one_letter_code
_entity_poly.pdbx_strand_id
1 'polypeptide(L)'
;MSGSTMFVIYQDGTGKVTLSTRMGHGHEMPEHSRMRSVRLIEGSGVVNNTMVANIHCGDLGNMRFKGSNHWISAWKAGSSLHTTDIDADIEEHDGHNSFSVDFSESVVNSNSNPFIHMTTATPSGASSGGGGEGKTSTIHGIIMSVVFLLGYPLGSLLMPIIGKWFIHATWQMIVFIGMWAGFVAGKLAADRTGDWFNAPHVIIGTVVCGLMAVQPILGWLHHRNFAKYQRRTGISHAHIWYGRALMILGIVNGGLGLQLAGASMKLIIGYGIVGLVTFLMYTAGAVRKMLRGPKKHQHEPLKYNGSYSAIALI
;
A
#
# COMPACT_ATOMS: atom_id res chain seq x y z
N MET A 1 3.38 2.04 23.34
CA MET A 1 2.58 3.26 23.64
C MET A 1 2.70 3.63 25.12
N SER A 2 3.92 3.91 25.62
CA SER A 2 4.11 4.23 27.05
C SER A 2 3.59 5.63 27.38
N GLY A 3 2.86 5.76 28.49
CA GLY A 3 2.26 7.02 28.94
C GLY A 3 0.97 7.43 28.21
N SER A 4 0.45 6.61 27.30
CA SER A 4 -0.79 6.89 26.57
C SER A 4 -2.03 6.63 27.43
N THR A 5 -2.96 7.58 27.44
CA THR A 5 -4.32 7.40 27.97
C THR A 5 -5.16 6.65 26.94
N MET A 6 -5.77 5.53 27.35
CA MET A 6 -6.51 4.65 26.45
C MET A 6 -7.96 4.50 26.88
N PHE A 7 -8.85 4.56 25.89
CA PHE A 7 -10.27 4.22 26.02
C PHE A 7 -10.51 2.94 25.23
N VAL A 8 -10.65 1.82 25.94
CA VAL A 8 -10.89 0.52 25.32
C VAL A 8 -12.37 0.21 25.46
N ILE A 9 -13.00 -0.18 24.34
CA ILE A 9 -14.41 -0.56 24.32
C ILE A 9 -14.60 -1.95 23.73
N TYR A 10 -15.53 -2.70 24.30
CA TYR A 10 -15.97 -4.00 23.80
C TYR A 10 -17.46 -4.17 24.09
N GLN A 11 -18.13 -5.06 23.36
CA GLN A 11 -19.55 -5.29 23.60
C GLN A 11 -19.73 -6.05 24.91
N ASP A 12 -20.81 -5.75 25.62
CA ASP A 12 -21.15 -6.39 26.89
C ASP A 12 -21.95 -7.70 26.72
N GLY A 13 -22.36 -8.02 25.49
CA GLY A 13 -23.20 -9.17 25.16
C GLY A 13 -24.71 -8.90 25.23
N THR A 14 -25.15 -7.70 25.62
CA THR A 14 -26.57 -7.31 25.72
C THR A 14 -26.97 -6.20 24.75
N GLY A 15 -26.09 -5.86 23.80
CA GLY A 15 -26.28 -4.76 22.86
C GLY A 15 -25.77 -3.42 23.38
N LYS A 16 -25.06 -3.40 24.52
CA LYS A 16 -24.34 -2.23 25.02
C LYS A 16 -22.82 -2.43 24.87
N VAL A 17 -22.08 -1.44 25.35
CA VAL A 17 -20.61 -1.45 25.35
C VAL A 17 -20.09 -1.28 26.77
N THR A 18 -19.01 -1.98 27.06
CA THR A 18 -18.19 -1.80 28.26
C THR A 18 -17.06 -0.83 27.93
N LEU A 19 -16.81 0.12 28.81
CA LEU A 19 -15.68 1.06 28.70
C LEU A 19 -14.64 0.72 29.77
N SER A 20 -13.43 0.38 29.33
CA SER A 20 -12.26 0.19 30.18
C SER A 20 -11.27 1.33 29.91
N THR A 21 -11.02 2.15 30.93
CA THR A 21 -9.96 3.15 30.89
C THR A 21 -8.63 2.49 31.24
N ARG A 22 -7.60 2.69 30.42
CA ARG A 22 -6.31 2.02 30.61
C ARG A 22 -5.14 2.98 30.42
N MET A 23 -3.98 2.60 30.95
CA MET A 23 -2.73 3.33 30.77
C MET A 23 -1.72 2.45 30.04
N GLY A 24 -1.12 2.99 28.98
CA GLY A 24 -0.10 2.27 28.22
C GLY A 24 1.25 2.28 28.93
N HIS A 25 1.90 1.11 29.00
CA HIS A 25 3.22 0.94 29.63
C HIS A 25 4.33 0.55 28.63
N GLY A 26 4.03 0.54 27.33
CA GLY A 26 5.02 0.19 26.29
C GLY A 26 4.49 -0.85 25.32
N HIS A 27 5.14 -2.02 25.29
CA HIS A 27 4.78 -3.21 24.50
C HIS A 27 4.07 -4.28 25.35
N GLU A 28 3.56 -3.89 26.52
CA GLU A 28 2.79 -4.75 27.41
C GLU A 28 1.30 -4.45 27.26
N MET A 29 0.46 -5.46 27.48
CA MET A 29 -0.99 -5.28 27.46
C MET A 29 -1.36 -4.23 28.52
N PRO A 30 -2.08 -3.16 28.14
CA PRO A 30 -2.45 -2.14 29.09
C PRO A 30 -3.48 -2.71 30.08
N GLU A 31 -3.27 -2.47 31.36
CA GLU A 31 -4.19 -2.83 32.43
C GLU A 31 -5.18 -1.70 32.72
N HIS A 32 -6.31 -2.05 33.32
CA HIS A 32 -7.28 -1.07 33.74
C HIS A 32 -6.69 -0.10 34.76
N SER A 33 -6.94 1.18 34.52
CA SER A 33 -6.63 2.25 35.46
C SER A 33 -7.82 3.18 35.51
N ARG A 34 -8.44 3.28 36.69
CA ARG A 34 -9.69 4.00 36.89
C ARG A 34 -9.52 5.51 36.69
N MET A 35 -10.17 6.06 35.66
CA MET A 35 -10.26 7.51 35.44
C MET A 35 -11.63 8.03 35.88
N ARG A 36 -11.71 8.63 37.09
CA ARG A 36 -13.00 9.03 37.69
C ARG A 36 -13.77 10.09 36.90
N SER A 37 -13.09 10.89 36.09
CA SER A 37 -13.67 11.93 35.25
C SER A 37 -14.22 11.40 33.91
N VAL A 38 -14.03 10.10 33.64
CA VAL A 38 -14.42 9.44 32.40
C VAL A 38 -15.64 8.55 32.63
N ARG A 39 -16.66 8.70 31.79
CA ARG A 39 -17.84 7.82 31.80
C ARG A 39 -18.48 7.72 30.42
N LEU A 40 -19.16 6.60 30.16
CA LEU A 40 -20.09 6.52 29.04
C LEU A 40 -21.29 7.43 29.30
N ILE A 41 -21.78 8.07 28.24
CA ILE A 41 -23.01 8.86 28.23
C ILE A 41 -24.01 8.29 27.23
N GLU A 42 -25.24 8.79 27.31
CA GLU A 42 -26.37 8.37 26.49
C GLU A 42 -26.05 8.40 24.97
N GLY A 43 -26.60 7.43 24.24
CA GLY A 43 -26.30 7.16 22.84
C GLY A 43 -25.16 6.16 22.61
N SER A 44 -24.51 5.68 23.67
CA SER A 44 -23.56 4.58 23.60
C SER A 44 -24.26 3.22 23.50
N GLY A 45 -23.71 2.29 22.73
CA GLY A 45 -24.23 0.93 22.56
C GLY A 45 -23.79 0.29 21.26
N VAL A 46 -24.47 -0.77 20.85
CA VAL A 46 -24.25 -1.41 19.55
C VAL A 46 -25.37 -1.00 18.59
N VAL A 47 -25.02 -0.27 17.54
CA VAL A 47 -25.97 0.23 16.52
C VAL A 47 -25.54 -0.30 15.16
N ASN A 48 -26.43 -0.99 14.44
CA ASN A 48 -26.13 -1.58 13.12
C ASN A 48 -24.81 -2.37 13.11
N ASN A 49 -24.62 -3.24 14.11
CA ASN A 49 -23.42 -4.04 14.31
C ASN A 49 -22.11 -3.24 14.52
N THR A 50 -22.22 -1.95 14.86
CA THR A 50 -21.10 -1.05 15.15
C THR A 50 -21.14 -0.65 16.62
N MET A 51 -20.01 -0.78 17.32
CA MET A 51 -19.88 -0.25 18.69
C MET A 51 -19.78 1.27 18.63
N VAL A 52 -20.65 1.95 19.38
CA VAL A 52 -20.66 3.39 19.55
C VAL A 52 -20.43 3.68 21.02
N ALA A 53 -19.39 4.47 21.32
CA ALA A 53 -19.10 4.95 22.66
C ALA A 53 -19.06 6.47 22.67
N ASN A 54 -20.09 7.07 23.26
CA ASN A 54 -20.09 8.48 23.60
C ASN A 54 -19.45 8.60 24.98
N ILE A 55 -18.29 9.24 25.04
CA ILE A 55 -17.50 9.33 26.26
C ILE A 55 -17.51 10.77 26.75
N HIS A 56 -18.03 10.97 27.96
CA HIS A 56 -17.81 12.21 28.68
C HIS A 56 -16.46 12.11 29.40
N CYS A 57 -15.60 13.08 29.12
CA CYS A 57 -14.30 13.21 29.73
C CYS A 57 -14.19 14.55 30.44
N GLY A 58 -13.98 14.53 31.76
CA GLY A 58 -13.63 15.74 32.51
C GLY A 58 -12.14 16.08 32.37
N ASP A 59 -11.57 16.70 33.39
CA ASP A 59 -10.13 16.98 33.40
C ASP A 59 -9.32 15.66 33.42
N LEU A 60 -8.47 15.48 32.41
CA LEU A 60 -7.49 14.39 32.32
C LEU A 60 -6.09 14.84 32.78
N GLY A 61 -5.92 16.10 33.16
CA GLY A 61 -4.68 16.71 33.65
C GLY A 61 -3.65 17.02 32.57
N ASN A 62 -3.53 16.19 31.53
CA ASN A 62 -2.50 16.28 30.49
C ASN A 62 -3.02 16.62 29.09
N MET A 63 -4.34 16.77 28.91
CA MET A 63 -4.94 16.94 27.59
C MET A 63 -5.04 18.42 27.21
N ARG A 64 -4.49 18.78 26.05
CA ARG A 64 -4.55 20.15 25.53
C ARG A 64 -5.78 20.32 24.65
N PHE A 65 -6.84 20.91 25.18
CA PHE A 65 -8.08 21.20 24.43
C PHE A 65 -7.97 22.38 23.44
N LYS A 66 -6.81 22.56 22.80
CA LYS A 66 -6.57 23.60 21.80
C LYS A 66 -5.74 23.03 20.65
N GLY A 67 -6.14 23.37 19.42
CA GLY A 67 -5.43 22.98 18.21
C GLY A 67 -5.52 21.49 17.90
N SER A 68 -4.72 21.10 16.91
CA SER A 68 -4.63 19.71 16.43
C SER A 68 -3.96 18.79 17.43
N ASN A 69 -4.64 17.72 17.80
CA ASN A 69 -4.18 16.68 18.72
C ASN A 69 -4.10 15.33 18.01
N HIS A 70 -3.01 14.60 18.22
CA HIS A 70 -2.79 13.29 17.60
C HIS A 70 -3.51 12.18 18.36
N TRP A 71 -4.18 11.31 17.61
CA TRP A 71 -4.92 10.16 18.10
C TRP A 71 -4.50 8.90 17.36
N ILE A 72 -4.60 7.77 18.07
CA ILE A 72 -4.43 6.45 17.52
C ILE A 72 -5.71 5.68 17.81
N SER A 73 -6.23 4.96 16.83
CA SER A 73 -7.26 3.94 17.00
C SER A 73 -6.67 2.57 16.68
N ALA A 74 -7.18 1.55 17.36
CA ALA A 74 -6.80 0.16 17.13
C ALA A 74 -8.02 -0.73 17.33
N TRP A 75 -8.09 -1.84 16.61
CA TRP A 75 -9.19 -2.80 16.69
C TRP A 75 -8.70 -4.23 16.44
N LYS A 76 -9.41 -5.18 17.03
CA LYS A 76 -9.23 -6.60 16.81
C LYS A 76 -10.39 -7.13 15.98
N ALA A 77 -10.12 -7.73 14.83
CA ALA A 77 -11.12 -8.48 14.09
C ALA A 77 -11.37 -9.84 14.75
N GLY A 78 -12.64 -10.24 14.84
CA GLY A 78 -13.04 -11.53 15.39
C GLY A 78 -14.34 -11.47 16.17
N SER A 79 -14.54 -12.50 16.99
CA SER A 79 -15.65 -12.57 17.94
C SER A 79 -15.53 -11.46 18.98
N SER A 80 -16.68 -10.91 19.36
CA SER A 80 -16.75 -9.93 20.44
C SER A 80 -16.45 -10.59 21.80
N LEU A 81 -15.83 -9.84 22.72
CA LEU A 81 -15.55 -10.32 24.08
C LEU A 81 -16.81 -10.62 24.89
N HIS A 82 -17.94 -9.95 24.60
CA HIS A 82 -19.21 -10.12 25.32
C HIS A 82 -19.04 -10.12 26.85
N THR A 83 -18.38 -9.08 27.37
CA THR A 83 -18.07 -9.01 28.81
C THR A 83 -18.29 -7.61 29.37
N THR A 84 -18.76 -7.57 30.61
CA THR A 84 -18.88 -6.35 31.43
C THR A 84 -17.65 -6.10 32.30
N ASP A 85 -16.71 -7.05 32.32
CA ASP A 85 -15.47 -6.94 33.09
C ASP A 85 -14.58 -5.86 32.48
N ILE A 86 -14.30 -4.80 33.26
CA ILE A 86 -13.44 -3.68 32.84
C ILE A 86 -11.95 -4.05 32.83
N ASP A 87 -11.58 -5.13 33.52
CA ASP A 87 -10.21 -5.62 33.66
C ASP A 87 -9.90 -6.76 32.66
N ALA A 88 -10.85 -7.09 31.78
CA ALA A 88 -10.75 -8.21 30.85
C ALA A 88 -9.45 -8.24 30.04
N ASP A 89 -8.91 -9.44 29.84
CA ASP A 89 -7.79 -9.66 28.94
C ASP A 89 -8.16 -9.30 27.50
N ILE A 90 -7.27 -8.58 26.82
CA ILE A 90 -7.46 -8.18 25.42
C ILE A 90 -6.31 -8.70 24.57
N GLU A 91 -6.66 -9.22 23.40
CA GLU A 91 -5.67 -9.62 22.41
C GLU A 91 -5.03 -8.39 21.75
N GLU A 92 -3.83 -8.58 21.23
CA GLU A 92 -3.18 -7.58 20.40
C GLU A 92 -4.02 -7.31 19.15
N HIS A 93 -4.24 -6.03 18.87
CA HIS A 93 -5.01 -5.58 17.71
C HIS A 93 -4.36 -6.04 16.39
N ASP A 94 -5.18 -6.32 15.39
CA ASP A 94 -4.75 -6.67 14.03
C ASP A 94 -5.01 -5.55 13.02
N GLY A 95 -5.58 -4.43 13.47
CA GLY A 95 -5.69 -3.20 12.73
C GLY A 95 -5.52 -1.97 13.61
N HIS A 96 -4.93 -0.92 13.06
CA HIS A 96 -4.77 0.37 13.71
C HIS A 96 -4.76 1.51 12.69
N ASN A 97 -4.96 2.72 13.18
CA ASN A 97 -4.87 3.95 12.40
C ASN A 97 -4.42 5.12 13.27
N SER A 98 -3.80 6.12 12.65
CA SER A 98 -3.50 7.42 13.26
C SER A 98 -4.30 8.51 12.58
N PHE A 99 -4.76 9.47 13.36
CA PHE A 99 -5.47 10.65 12.86
C PHE A 99 -5.22 11.82 13.80
N SER A 100 -5.61 13.01 13.37
CA SER A 100 -5.57 14.19 14.23
C SER A 100 -6.95 14.81 14.33
N VAL A 101 -7.29 15.29 15.52
CA VAL A 101 -8.54 16.00 15.80
C VAL A 101 -8.18 17.40 16.22
N ASP A 102 -8.73 18.40 15.54
CA ASP A 102 -8.60 19.78 15.98
C ASP A 102 -9.69 20.12 17.00
N PHE A 103 -9.27 20.32 18.25
CA PHE A 103 -10.21 20.66 19.31
C PHE A 103 -10.66 22.12 19.26
N SER A 104 -10.02 23.02 18.50
CA SER A 104 -10.54 24.38 18.34
C SER A 104 -11.87 24.42 17.60
N GLU A 105 -12.11 23.44 16.73
CA GLU A 105 -13.34 23.31 15.93
C GLU A 105 -14.47 22.59 16.71
N SER A 106 -14.18 22.09 17.92
CA SER A 106 -15.07 21.21 18.69
C SER A 106 -15.68 21.90 19.93
N VAL A 107 -15.78 23.23 19.91
CA VAL A 107 -16.31 24.03 21.03
C VAL A 107 -17.83 24.18 20.90
N VAL A 108 -18.56 23.69 21.90
CA VAL A 108 -20.03 23.85 21.99
C VAL A 108 -20.41 24.81 23.12
N ASN A 109 -21.45 25.61 22.88
CA ASN A 109 -21.89 26.67 23.82
C ASN A 109 -22.77 26.14 24.98
N SER A 110 -22.90 24.83 25.13
CA SER A 110 -23.70 24.21 26.18
C SER A 110 -23.04 22.93 26.71
N ASN A 111 -23.30 22.62 27.98
CA ASN A 111 -22.81 21.40 28.63
C ASN A 111 -23.79 20.21 28.47
N SER A 112 -24.63 20.26 27.43
CA SER A 112 -25.60 19.20 27.12
C SER A 112 -24.93 18.10 26.30
N ASN A 113 -25.43 16.87 26.38
CA ASN A 113 -24.95 15.77 25.54
C ASN A 113 -25.16 16.14 24.05
N PRO A 114 -24.10 16.31 23.23
CA PRO A 114 -24.27 16.72 21.84
C PRO A 114 -24.76 15.56 20.95
N PHE A 115 -24.76 14.32 21.44
CA PHE A 115 -25.01 13.12 20.64
C PHE A 115 -26.49 12.67 20.62
N ILE A 116 -27.34 13.18 21.52
CA ILE A 116 -28.76 12.76 21.64
C ILE A 116 -29.69 13.39 20.59
N HIS A 117 -29.25 14.47 19.94
CA HIS A 117 -30.00 15.16 18.87
C HIS A 117 -29.30 15.13 17.50
N MET A 118 -28.19 14.38 17.37
CA MET A 118 -27.56 14.18 16.07
C MET A 118 -28.41 13.24 15.22
N THR A 119 -29.21 13.79 14.32
CA THR A 119 -29.86 13.08 13.21
C THR A 119 -28.80 12.64 12.19
N THR A 120 -28.04 11.58 12.50
CA THR A 120 -27.23 10.79 11.54
C THR A 120 -26.41 11.57 10.50
N ALA A 121 -26.09 12.82 10.77
CA ALA A 121 -25.28 13.66 9.90
C ALA A 121 -23.85 13.45 10.34
N THR A 122 -23.07 12.79 9.49
CA THR A 122 -21.61 12.71 9.59
C THR A 122 -21.09 14.11 9.88
N PRO A 123 -20.41 14.35 11.02
CA PRO A 123 -19.90 15.68 11.35
C PRO A 123 -18.99 16.17 10.22
N SER A 124 -19.30 17.35 9.67
CA SER A 124 -18.48 18.05 8.68
C SER A 124 -17.12 18.38 9.32
N GLY A 125 -16.14 17.49 9.19
CA GLY A 125 -14.82 17.63 9.81
C GLY A 125 -14.28 16.35 10.44
N ALA A 126 -15.14 15.37 10.74
CA ALA A 126 -14.71 14.04 11.10
C ALA A 126 -14.43 13.25 9.82
N SER A 127 -13.17 13.19 9.39
CA SER A 127 -12.77 12.16 8.43
C SER A 127 -13.08 10.81 9.08
N SER A 128 -14.00 10.05 8.50
CA SER A 128 -14.32 8.70 8.94
C SER A 128 -13.04 7.86 8.95
N GLY A 129 -12.44 7.71 10.12
CA GLY A 129 -11.38 6.75 10.40
C GLY A 129 -11.99 5.35 10.42
N GLY A 130 -12.52 4.91 9.28
CA GLY A 130 -13.05 3.57 9.11
C GLY A 130 -11.92 2.58 9.27
N GLY A 131 -12.09 1.68 10.25
CA GLY A 131 -11.16 0.60 10.60
C GLY A 131 -11.07 -0.49 9.54
N GLY A 132 -10.51 -0.13 8.39
CA GLY A 132 -10.00 -1.03 7.37
C GLY A 132 -8.75 -0.41 6.81
N GLU A 133 -7.78 -1.24 6.43
CA GLU A 133 -6.60 -0.86 5.64
C GLU A 133 -6.96 0.34 4.74
N GLY A 134 -6.38 1.51 5.01
CA GLY A 134 -6.84 2.75 4.39
C GLY A 134 -6.93 2.54 2.89
N LYS A 135 -8.06 2.86 2.24
CA LYS A 135 -8.36 2.47 0.84
C LYS A 135 -7.17 2.66 -0.11
N THR A 136 -6.35 3.69 0.12
CA THR A 136 -5.12 3.96 -0.63
C THR A 136 -4.01 2.94 -0.44
N SER A 137 -3.82 2.36 0.75
CA SER A 137 -2.87 1.27 1.03
C SER A 137 -3.25 0.00 0.27
N THR A 138 -4.53 -0.40 0.33
CA THR A 138 -5.02 -1.54 -0.44
C THR A 138 -4.89 -1.30 -1.95
N ILE A 139 -5.22 -0.10 -2.43
CA ILE A 139 -5.03 0.28 -3.85
C ILE A 139 -3.54 0.21 -4.23
N HIS A 140 -2.64 0.74 -3.40
CA HIS A 140 -1.20 0.65 -3.60
C HIS A 140 -0.74 -0.81 -3.71
N GLY A 141 -1.12 -1.63 -2.73
CA GLY A 141 -0.75 -3.05 -2.68
C GLY A 141 -1.23 -3.82 -3.91
N ILE A 142 -2.47 -3.59 -4.36
CA ILE A 142 -3.03 -4.23 -5.57
C ILE A 142 -2.26 -3.78 -6.82
N ILE A 143 -2.13 -2.47 -7.04
CA ILE A 143 -1.47 -1.93 -8.23
C ILE A 143 -0.02 -2.41 -8.30
N MET A 144 0.73 -2.27 -7.21
CA MET A 144 2.15 -2.63 -7.17
C MET A 144 2.37 -4.13 -7.30
N SER A 145 1.48 -4.95 -6.73
CA SER A 145 1.52 -6.41 -6.93
C SER A 145 1.32 -6.75 -8.40
N VAL A 146 0.30 -6.21 -9.07
CA VAL A 146 0.07 -6.45 -10.50
C VAL A 146 1.27 -5.99 -11.34
N VAL A 147 1.79 -4.81 -11.07
CA VAL A 147 2.92 -4.21 -11.79
C VAL A 147 4.19 -5.07 -11.69
N PHE A 148 4.60 -5.45 -10.47
CA PHE A 148 5.88 -6.12 -10.24
C PHE A 148 5.81 -7.64 -10.36
N LEU A 149 4.73 -8.29 -9.89
CA LEU A 149 4.61 -9.75 -10.04
C LEU A 149 4.30 -10.15 -11.47
N LEU A 150 3.47 -9.39 -12.19
CA LEU A 150 2.95 -9.82 -13.49
C LEU A 150 3.37 -8.90 -14.63
N GLY A 151 3.16 -7.59 -14.49
CA GLY A 151 3.34 -6.59 -15.54
C GLY A 151 4.75 -6.59 -16.11
N TYR A 152 5.76 -6.31 -15.28
CA TYR A 152 7.16 -6.25 -15.71
C TYR A 152 7.69 -7.60 -16.22
N PRO A 153 7.50 -8.73 -15.50
CA PRO A 153 7.92 -10.04 -16.00
C PRO A 153 7.28 -10.42 -17.34
N LEU A 154 5.97 -10.24 -17.49
CA LEU A 154 5.27 -10.55 -18.73
C LEU A 154 5.74 -9.64 -19.87
N GLY A 155 5.87 -8.33 -19.61
CA GLY A 155 6.37 -7.37 -20.58
C GLY A 155 7.77 -7.71 -21.09
N SER A 156 8.63 -8.20 -20.19
CA SER A 156 10.00 -8.59 -20.54
C SER A 156 10.05 -9.88 -21.38
N LEU A 157 9.04 -10.75 -21.30
CA LEU A 157 8.89 -11.95 -22.15
C LEU A 157 8.38 -11.64 -23.57
N LEU A 158 7.72 -10.51 -23.79
CA LEU A 158 7.20 -10.12 -25.11
C LEU A 158 8.32 -10.00 -26.15
N MET A 159 9.49 -9.47 -25.78
CA MET A 159 10.65 -9.40 -26.68
C MET A 159 11.19 -10.78 -27.09
N PRO A 160 11.45 -11.71 -26.16
CA PRO A 160 11.76 -13.11 -26.48
C PRO A 160 10.78 -13.82 -27.38
N ILE A 161 9.48 -13.63 -27.18
CA ILE A 161 8.43 -14.45 -27.79
C ILE A 161 7.94 -13.85 -29.12
N ILE A 162 7.64 -12.56 -29.12
CA ILE A 162 7.03 -11.86 -30.27
C ILE A 162 8.11 -11.19 -31.13
N GLY A 163 9.20 -10.70 -30.52
CA GLY A 163 10.31 -10.06 -31.22
C GLY A 163 10.05 -8.63 -31.71
N LYS A 164 8.85 -8.07 -31.45
CA LYS A 164 8.47 -6.71 -31.85
C LYS A 164 8.76 -5.70 -30.74
N TRP A 165 9.72 -4.80 -30.98
CA TRP A 165 10.18 -3.83 -29.98
C TRP A 165 9.09 -2.88 -29.49
N PHE A 166 8.20 -2.43 -30.39
CA PHE A 166 7.14 -1.49 -30.04
C PHE A 166 6.10 -2.13 -29.11
N ILE A 167 5.78 -3.42 -29.27
CA ILE A 167 4.84 -4.12 -28.38
C ILE A 167 5.42 -4.19 -26.96
N HIS A 168 6.70 -4.54 -26.86
CA HIS A 168 7.40 -4.51 -25.58
C HIS A 168 7.44 -3.10 -24.98
N ALA A 169 7.86 -2.10 -25.75
CA ALA A 169 7.97 -0.73 -25.28
C ALA A 169 6.60 -0.20 -24.79
N THR A 170 5.53 -0.37 -25.56
CA THR A 170 4.18 0.07 -25.20
C THR A 170 3.71 -0.59 -23.92
N TRP A 171 3.84 -1.93 -23.81
CA TRP A 171 3.48 -2.65 -22.58
C TRP A 171 4.28 -2.14 -21.38
N GLN A 172 5.60 -2.01 -21.53
CA GLN A 172 6.48 -1.53 -20.46
C GLN A 172 6.12 -0.11 -20.02
N MET A 173 5.72 0.77 -20.94
CA MET A 173 5.28 2.13 -20.60
C MET A 173 3.95 2.15 -19.85
N ILE A 174 2.99 1.29 -20.20
CA ILE A 174 1.72 1.17 -19.45
C ILE A 174 2.01 0.72 -18.02
N VAL A 175 2.84 -0.31 -17.85
CA VAL A 175 3.23 -0.82 -16.53
C VAL A 175 4.02 0.23 -15.75
N PHE A 176 4.90 1.00 -16.41
CA PHE A 176 5.65 2.09 -15.79
C PHE A 176 4.76 3.23 -15.28
N ILE A 177 3.73 3.61 -16.03
CA ILE A 177 2.75 4.59 -15.55
C ILE A 177 1.96 4.02 -14.36
N GLY A 178 1.55 2.75 -14.43
CA GLY A 178 0.89 2.04 -13.33
C GLY A 178 1.76 1.99 -12.07
N MET A 179 3.07 1.79 -12.21
CA MET A 179 4.03 1.83 -11.10
C MET A 179 4.01 3.18 -10.40
N TRP A 180 4.05 4.30 -11.14
CA TRP A 180 3.99 5.64 -10.55
C TRP A 180 2.63 5.94 -9.89
N ALA A 181 1.53 5.47 -10.48
CA ALA A 181 0.21 5.57 -9.85
C ALA A 181 0.16 4.80 -8.51
N GLY A 182 0.70 3.57 -8.49
CA GLY A 182 0.86 2.78 -7.28
C GLY A 182 1.78 3.48 -6.26
N PHE A 183 2.92 4.02 -6.69
CA PHE A 183 3.85 4.75 -5.83
C PHE A 183 3.19 5.97 -5.17
N VAL A 184 2.44 6.76 -5.92
CA VAL A 184 1.68 7.91 -5.37
C VAL A 184 0.65 7.45 -4.35
N ALA A 185 -0.10 6.37 -4.63
CA ALA A 185 -1.04 5.81 -3.65
C ALA A 185 -0.34 5.34 -2.36
N GLY A 186 0.85 4.76 -2.47
CA GLY A 186 1.67 4.34 -1.33
C GLY A 186 2.21 5.51 -0.52
N LYS A 187 2.66 6.58 -1.18
CA LYS A 187 3.06 7.83 -0.53
C LYS A 187 1.92 8.44 0.27
N LEU A 188 0.73 8.52 -0.33
CA LEU A 188 -0.47 9.00 0.36
C LEU A 188 -0.89 8.11 1.53
N ALA A 189 -0.59 6.80 1.48
CA ALA A 189 -0.82 5.90 2.60
C ALA A 189 0.19 6.14 3.74
N ALA A 190 1.48 6.21 3.41
CA ALA A 190 2.57 6.40 4.36
C ALA A 190 2.53 7.78 5.05
N ASP A 191 2.09 8.83 4.36
CA ASP A 191 1.89 10.16 4.96
C ASP A 191 0.85 10.13 6.10
N ARG A 192 -0.18 9.26 5.99
CA ARG A 192 -1.24 9.16 7.01
C ARG A 192 -0.81 8.36 8.23
N THR A 193 0.06 7.38 8.05
CA THR A 193 0.58 6.54 9.14
C THR A 193 1.84 7.13 9.78
N GLY A 194 2.49 8.11 9.14
CA GLY A 194 3.74 8.70 9.62
C GLY A 194 4.98 7.85 9.32
N ASP A 195 4.85 6.77 8.53
CA ASP A 195 5.92 5.80 8.26
C ASP A 195 6.85 6.18 7.10
N TRP A 196 6.72 7.41 6.58
CA TRP A 196 7.53 7.90 5.48
C TRP A 196 9.03 7.90 5.86
N PHE A 197 9.81 7.04 5.20
CA PHE A 197 11.24 6.76 5.41
C PHE A 197 11.67 6.00 6.69
N ASN A 198 10.74 5.53 7.52
CA ASN A 198 11.10 4.73 8.70
C ASN A 198 11.01 3.21 8.45
N ALA A 199 10.24 2.80 7.44
CA ALA A 199 10.04 1.40 7.11
C ALA A 199 10.96 0.92 5.96
N PRO A 200 11.60 -0.27 6.07
CA PRO A 200 12.44 -0.83 5.00
C PRO A 200 11.73 -0.93 3.64
N HIS A 201 10.45 -1.31 3.63
CA HIS A 201 9.63 -1.38 2.41
C HIS A 201 9.53 -0.03 1.68
N VAL A 202 9.34 1.06 2.43
CA VAL A 202 9.21 2.41 1.87
C VAL A 202 10.53 2.89 1.29
N ILE A 203 11.65 2.64 2.00
CA ILE A 203 12.99 3.02 1.55
C ILE A 203 13.36 2.26 0.27
N ILE A 204 13.29 0.92 0.30
CA ILE A 204 13.64 0.06 -0.83
C ILE A 204 12.72 0.35 -2.01
N GLY A 205 11.40 0.45 -1.78
CA GLY A 205 10.43 0.75 -2.82
C GLY A 205 10.68 2.09 -3.52
N THR A 206 11.02 3.12 -2.77
CA THR A 206 11.36 4.45 -3.31
C THR A 206 12.60 4.40 -4.18
N VAL A 207 13.66 3.74 -3.70
CA VAL A 207 14.89 3.56 -4.48
C VAL A 207 14.62 2.77 -5.76
N VAL A 208 13.89 1.65 -5.67
CA VAL A 208 13.57 0.82 -6.85
C VAL A 208 12.74 1.59 -7.88
N CYS A 209 11.73 2.35 -7.45
CA CYS A 209 10.92 3.17 -8.37
C CYS A 209 11.76 4.27 -9.04
N GLY A 210 12.62 4.94 -8.28
CA GLY A 210 13.54 5.94 -8.82
C GLY A 210 14.53 5.34 -9.84
N LEU A 211 15.13 4.20 -9.50
CA LEU A 211 16.01 3.46 -10.40
C LEU A 211 15.28 2.96 -11.66
N MET A 212 14.00 2.60 -11.56
CA MET A 212 13.20 2.19 -12.72
C MET A 212 13.01 3.32 -13.73
N ALA A 213 13.09 4.60 -13.35
CA ALA A 213 13.03 5.72 -14.29
C ALA A 213 14.19 5.72 -15.32
N VAL A 214 15.30 5.05 -15.00
CA VAL A 214 16.45 4.90 -15.91
C VAL A 214 16.19 3.83 -16.98
N GLN A 215 15.28 2.88 -16.74
CA GLN A 215 15.01 1.77 -17.67
C GLN A 215 14.51 2.20 -19.05
N PRO A 216 13.53 3.11 -19.20
CA PRO A 216 13.10 3.60 -20.51
C PRO A 216 14.24 4.23 -21.32
N ILE A 217 15.14 4.98 -20.65
CA ILE A 217 16.30 5.62 -21.28
C ILE A 217 17.26 4.55 -21.81
N LEU A 218 17.62 3.58 -20.96
CA LEU A 218 18.49 2.47 -21.36
C LEU A 218 17.84 1.60 -22.44
N GLY A 219 16.53 1.40 -22.40
CA GLY A 219 15.77 0.65 -23.41
C GLY A 219 15.79 1.34 -24.77
N TRP A 220 15.61 2.66 -24.81
CA TRP A 220 15.72 3.44 -26.04
C TRP A 220 17.13 3.41 -26.62
N LEU A 221 18.16 3.64 -25.78
CA LEU A 221 19.57 3.55 -26.20
C LEU A 221 19.91 2.15 -26.69
N HIS A 222 19.44 1.12 -26.00
CA HIS A 222 19.58 -0.28 -26.41
C HIS A 222 18.98 -0.51 -27.80
N HIS A 223 17.76 -0.03 -28.04
CA HIS A 223 17.07 -0.19 -29.31
C HIS A 223 17.80 0.54 -30.44
N ARG A 224 18.18 1.82 -30.24
CA ARG A 224 18.94 2.61 -31.22
C ARG A 224 20.26 1.94 -31.59
N ASN A 225 20.98 1.44 -30.59
CA ASN A 225 22.24 0.72 -30.82
C ASN A 225 22.01 -0.61 -31.56
N PHE A 226 20.96 -1.35 -31.22
CA PHE A 226 20.65 -2.60 -31.91
C PHE A 226 20.25 -2.33 -33.37
N ALA A 227 19.47 -1.29 -33.64
CA ALA A 227 19.11 -0.88 -35.00
C ALA A 227 20.35 -0.46 -35.83
N LYS A 228 21.33 0.21 -35.22
CA LYS A 228 22.57 0.65 -35.89
C LYS A 228 23.58 -0.48 -36.09
N TYR A 229 23.86 -1.26 -35.04
CA TYR A 229 24.96 -2.22 -35.02
C TYR A 229 24.53 -3.67 -35.30
N GLN A 230 23.22 -3.95 -35.31
CA GLN A 230 22.64 -5.29 -35.54
C GLN A 230 23.19 -6.39 -34.61
N ARG A 231 23.74 -5.99 -33.45
CA ARG A 231 24.29 -6.87 -32.43
C ARG A 231 24.08 -6.29 -31.03
N ARG A 232 24.20 -7.14 -30.00
CA ARG A 232 24.19 -6.68 -28.61
C ARG A 232 25.44 -5.84 -28.32
N THR A 233 25.26 -4.75 -27.59
CA THR A 233 26.31 -3.83 -27.13
C THR A 233 26.36 -3.83 -25.60
N GLY A 234 27.33 -3.14 -24.99
CA GLY A 234 27.40 -3.01 -23.52
C GLY A 234 26.10 -2.46 -22.91
N ILE A 235 25.47 -1.48 -23.58
CA ILE A 235 24.16 -0.94 -23.18
C ILE A 235 23.06 -2.00 -23.20
N SER A 236 23.11 -2.95 -24.15
CA SER A 236 22.18 -4.08 -24.16
C SER A 236 22.28 -4.93 -22.91
N HIS A 237 23.50 -5.20 -22.44
CA HIS A 237 23.71 -6.00 -21.24
C HIS A 237 23.34 -5.23 -19.98
N ALA A 238 23.69 -3.94 -19.92
CA ALA A 238 23.28 -3.05 -18.84
C ALA A 238 21.76 -3.03 -18.69
N HIS A 239 21.01 -2.73 -19.76
CA HIS A 239 19.54 -2.70 -19.75
C HIS A 239 18.92 -4.02 -19.23
N ILE A 240 19.38 -5.16 -19.75
CA ILE A 240 18.84 -6.50 -19.42
C ILE A 240 19.12 -6.87 -17.96
N TRP A 241 20.38 -6.79 -17.51
CA TRP A 241 20.75 -7.22 -16.16
C TRP A 241 20.27 -6.25 -15.09
N TYR A 242 20.33 -4.95 -15.37
CA TYR A 242 19.76 -3.92 -14.50
C TYR A 242 18.24 -4.14 -14.33
N GLY A 243 17.52 -4.48 -15.41
CA GLY A 243 16.08 -4.71 -15.34
C GLY A 243 15.72 -5.93 -14.51
N ARG A 244 16.49 -7.02 -14.66
CA ARG A 244 16.32 -8.23 -13.87
C ARG A 244 16.55 -7.99 -12.38
N ALA A 245 17.61 -7.26 -12.03
CA ALA A 245 17.89 -6.91 -10.64
C ALA A 245 16.73 -6.10 -10.03
N LEU A 246 16.25 -5.07 -10.73
CA LEU A 246 15.13 -4.25 -10.25
C LEU A 246 13.81 -5.02 -10.12
N MET A 247 13.51 -5.94 -11.04
CA MET A 247 12.32 -6.80 -10.92
C MET A 247 12.37 -7.68 -9.67
N ILE A 248 13.53 -8.31 -9.40
CA ILE A 248 13.71 -9.15 -8.20
C ILE A 248 13.56 -8.30 -6.94
N LEU A 249 14.24 -7.15 -6.87
CA LEU A 249 14.13 -6.24 -5.73
C LEU A 249 12.70 -5.76 -5.53
N GLY A 250 11.96 -5.45 -6.61
CA GLY A 250 10.57 -5.03 -6.54
C GLY A 250 9.63 -6.11 -6.01
N ILE A 251 9.81 -7.38 -6.41
CA ILE A 251 9.03 -8.51 -5.89
C ILE A 251 9.32 -8.75 -4.41
N VAL A 252 10.60 -8.74 -4.02
CA VAL A 252 10.99 -8.86 -2.60
C VAL A 252 10.39 -7.71 -1.80
N ASN A 253 10.46 -6.48 -2.33
CA ASN A 253 9.88 -5.30 -1.70
C ASN A 253 8.36 -5.41 -1.53
N GLY A 254 7.64 -6.00 -2.49
CA GLY A 254 6.20 -6.26 -2.35
C GLY A 254 5.88 -7.21 -1.20
N GLY A 255 6.70 -8.25 -1.00
CA GLY A 255 6.60 -9.12 0.17
C GLY A 255 6.82 -8.39 1.50
N LEU A 256 7.82 -7.49 1.56
CA LEU A 256 8.03 -6.61 2.72
C LEU A 256 6.85 -5.66 2.96
N GLY A 257 6.19 -5.21 1.89
CA GLY A 257 5.00 -4.36 1.99
C GLY A 257 3.81 -5.07 2.62
N LEU A 258 3.61 -6.35 2.27
CA LEU A 258 2.58 -7.18 2.91
C LEU A 258 2.87 -7.43 4.40
N GLN A 259 4.14 -7.63 4.76
CA GLN A 259 4.54 -7.75 6.17
C GLN A 259 4.29 -6.44 6.93
N LEU A 260 4.66 -5.30 6.35
CA LEU A 260 4.41 -3.98 6.93
C LEU A 260 2.92 -3.70 7.13
N ALA A 261 2.08 -4.16 6.20
CA ALA A 261 0.62 -4.01 6.29
C ALA A 261 -0.05 -4.97 7.28
N GLY A 262 0.71 -5.81 7.99
CA GLY A 262 0.16 -6.82 8.89
C GLY A 262 -0.68 -7.88 8.16
N ALA A 263 -0.41 -8.12 6.87
CA ALA A 263 -1.21 -9.03 6.06
C ALA A 263 -1.19 -10.45 6.64
N SER A 264 -2.33 -11.14 6.61
CA SER A 264 -2.42 -12.51 7.10
C SER A 264 -1.40 -13.43 6.43
N MET A 265 -0.91 -14.43 7.16
CA MET A 265 0.05 -15.42 6.64
C MET A 265 -0.44 -16.09 5.35
N LYS A 266 -1.76 -16.27 5.20
CA LYS A 266 -2.36 -16.81 3.97
C LYS A 266 -2.11 -15.92 2.75
N LEU A 267 -2.21 -14.59 2.91
CA LEU A 267 -1.96 -13.63 1.82
C LEU A 267 -0.46 -13.57 1.47
N ILE A 268 0.42 -13.60 2.47
CA ILE A 268 1.87 -13.62 2.26
C ILE A 268 2.29 -14.89 1.50
N ILE A 269 1.78 -16.05 1.91
CA ILE A 269 2.02 -17.33 1.20
C ILE A 269 1.46 -17.26 -0.22
N GLY A 270 0.24 -16.76 -0.40
CA GLY A 270 -0.37 -16.59 -1.72
C GLY A 270 0.47 -15.71 -2.66
N TYR A 271 0.97 -14.58 -2.16
CA TYR A 271 1.88 -13.70 -2.89
C TYR A 271 3.17 -14.43 -3.30
N GLY A 272 3.76 -15.18 -2.37
CA GLY A 272 4.97 -15.97 -2.62
C GLY A 272 4.77 -17.03 -3.71
N ILE A 273 3.64 -17.73 -3.70
CA ILE A 273 3.29 -18.74 -4.73
C ILE A 273 3.16 -18.07 -6.10
N VAL A 274 2.44 -16.95 -6.18
CA VAL A 274 2.29 -16.20 -7.45
C VAL A 274 3.66 -15.75 -7.96
N GLY A 275 4.50 -15.18 -7.08
CA GLY A 275 5.85 -14.75 -7.43
C GLY A 275 6.72 -15.89 -7.95
N LEU A 276 6.66 -17.06 -7.31
CA LEU A 276 7.39 -18.25 -7.75
C LEU A 276 6.91 -18.72 -9.13
N VAL A 277 5.60 -18.82 -9.34
CA VAL A 277 5.02 -19.23 -10.62
C VAL A 277 5.43 -18.26 -11.73
N THR A 278 5.37 -16.95 -11.50
CA THR A 278 5.80 -15.97 -12.50
C THR A 278 7.29 -16.04 -12.78
N PHE A 279 8.13 -16.24 -11.76
CA PHE A 279 9.57 -16.44 -11.96
C PHE A 279 9.87 -17.68 -12.81
N LEU A 280 9.16 -18.80 -12.56
CA LEU A 280 9.30 -20.03 -13.36
C LEU A 280 8.84 -19.81 -14.80
N MET A 281 7.72 -19.13 -15.04
CA MET A 281 7.28 -18.79 -16.39
C MET A 281 8.29 -17.88 -17.11
N TYR A 282 8.84 -16.89 -16.40
CA TYR A 282 9.86 -15.99 -16.93
C TYR A 282 11.13 -16.76 -17.35
N THR A 283 11.64 -17.62 -16.48
CA THR A 283 12.85 -18.41 -16.76
C THR A 283 12.61 -19.43 -17.89
N ALA A 284 11.47 -20.12 -17.89
CA ALA A 284 11.10 -21.05 -18.96
C ALA A 284 11.01 -20.36 -20.33
N GLY A 285 10.39 -19.17 -20.39
CA GLY A 285 10.31 -18.37 -21.62
C GLY A 285 11.68 -17.91 -22.11
N ALA A 286 12.56 -17.50 -21.20
CA ALA A 286 13.93 -17.12 -21.52
C ALA A 286 14.78 -18.31 -22.03
N VAL A 287 14.68 -19.47 -21.38
CA VAL A 287 15.39 -20.72 -21.77
C VAL A 287 14.89 -21.22 -23.11
N ARG A 288 13.57 -21.25 -23.34
CA ARG A 288 12.99 -21.67 -24.64
C ARG A 288 13.54 -20.85 -25.81
N LYS A 289 13.77 -19.54 -25.62
CA LYS A 289 14.39 -18.69 -26.64
C LYS A 289 15.85 -19.10 -26.90
N MET A 290 16.61 -19.38 -25.86
CA MET A 290 18.00 -19.83 -25.99
C MET A 290 18.08 -21.15 -26.76
N LEU A 291 17.19 -22.09 -26.47
CA LEU A 291 17.14 -23.41 -27.14
C LEU A 291 16.68 -23.35 -28.60
N ARG A 292 15.83 -22.40 -28.98
CA ARG A 292 15.27 -22.33 -30.35
C ARG A 292 16.21 -21.76 -31.40
N GLY A 293 17.39 -21.25 -31.04
CA GLY A 293 18.37 -20.67 -31.95
C GLY A 293 17.84 -19.46 -32.75
N PRO A 294 18.73 -18.66 -33.37
CA PRO A 294 18.28 -17.60 -34.27
C PRO A 294 17.62 -18.22 -35.51
N LYS A 295 16.36 -17.86 -35.80
CA LYS A 295 15.78 -18.11 -37.13
C LYS A 295 16.66 -17.38 -38.14
N LYS A 296 17.35 -18.12 -39.02
CA LYS A 296 17.98 -17.54 -40.22
C LYS A 296 16.86 -16.90 -41.04
N HIS A 297 16.72 -15.58 -40.96
CA HIS A 297 16.05 -14.86 -42.04
C HIS A 297 16.94 -15.06 -43.28
N GLN A 298 16.46 -15.85 -44.23
CA GLN A 298 17.06 -15.90 -45.56
C GLN A 298 17.02 -14.46 -46.08
N HIS A 299 18.21 -13.89 -46.29
CA HIS A 299 18.37 -12.61 -46.93
C HIS A 299 17.89 -12.76 -48.38
N GLU A 300 16.68 -12.28 -48.67
CA GLU A 300 16.34 -11.92 -50.03
C GLU A 300 17.16 -10.65 -50.34
N PRO A 301 18.11 -10.68 -51.29
CA PRO A 301 18.86 -9.49 -51.63
C PRO A 301 17.88 -8.46 -52.18
N LEU A 302 17.87 -7.27 -51.57
CA LEU A 302 17.12 -6.12 -52.04
C LEU A 302 17.45 -5.90 -53.52
N LYS A 303 16.49 -6.19 -54.41
CA LYS A 303 16.55 -5.74 -55.81
C LYS A 303 16.44 -4.21 -55.78
N TYR A 304 17.58 -3.55 -55.92
CA TYR A 304 17.63 -2.13 -56.18
C TYR A 304 17.06 -1.86 -57.58
N ASN A 305 15.77 -1.55 -57.66
CA ASN A 305 15.16 -1.01 -58.87
C ASN A 305 15.30 0.51 -58.80
N GLY A 306 16.39 1.03 -59.37
CA GLY A 306 16.56 2.45 -59.58
C GLY A 306 15.58 2.94 -60.65
N SER A 307 14.67 3.84 -60.26
CA SER A 307 13.85 4.63 -61.19
C SER A 307 13.13 5.75 -60.44
N TYR A 308 13.79 6.92 -60.37
CA TYR A 308 13.26 8.31 -60.27
C TYR A 308 12.30 8.64 -59.09
N SER A 309 12.23 9.84 -58.53
CA SER A 309 12.64 11.16 -58.97
C SER A 309 12.83 12.03 -57.73
N ALA A 310 13.83 12.91 -57.76
CA ALA A 310 13.88 14.04 -56.86
C ALA A 310 12.63 14.90 -57.06
N ILE A 311 11.82 15.06 -56.02
CA ILE A 311 10.91 16.20 -55.89
C ILE A 311 11.23 16.83 -54.54
N ALA A 312 11.97 17.93 -54.61
CA ALA A 312 11.98 18.94 -53.59
C ALA A 312 10.59 19.57 -53.50
N LEU A 313 10.10 19.83 -52.29
CA LEU A 313 9.33 21.04 -51.94
C LEU A 313 9.05 21.04 -50.43
N ILE A 314 9.65 22.05 -49.78
CA ILE A 314 9.27 22.79 -48.55
C ILE A 314 9.00 21.97 -47.29
#